data_AF-A0A7Y3U8T2-F1
#
_entry.id   AF-A0A7Y3U8T2-F1
#
_cell.length_a   1.000
_cell.length_b   1.000
_cell.length_c   1.000
_cell.angle_alpha   90.00
_cell.angle_beta   90.00
_cell.angle_gamma   90.00
#
_symmetry.space_group_name_H-M   'P 1'
#
loop_
_entity.id
_entity.type
_entity.pdbx_description
1 polymer ?
#
loop_
_entity_poly.entity_id
_entity_poly.type
_entity_poly.pdbx_seq_one_letter_code
_entity_poly.pdbx_strand_id
1 'polypeptide(L)'
;MLRFAVFEGGSLAESMDLQHCHLLGPDDIGLPGEISFEDGHLVCDKKTVDAAALSLMVDAGKAGRLLLQTCLLPDRDEPYLLYLELARHRLKSFLVKLEDWLLYELPLEHPVIKLWSDSRDTFTEAMIVARSDPARSETLARTALEQSIEASENLAVMHADALLARRYSDGRMPSGALGCRVHQTQFAEPLTKIIGADFDYISVPIRWCEIEPEEGQYDWSKLDRWMDWARRKRFPVMAGPIIDFRSHSVPEWLYIWEHDYDTTHDLLHEHLEAVVTRYRDVVSVWNVASSLHINANFTLAYDELMDVIRMATSLAKALHPGGKTMVEISEPWGEYYAGNTRSIPPILFAESLAQSGFKLDLIAVTLELGSQSQGRGMRDLMQISTLLDKLMYLNAPVVVSGIAAPSHRPKVEGPDGAGWWRETWTPAHQGRWLSKVASLALSKPYVESVCIQELFDHATIDLPSSGLITSNGRAKPALTEMGHVHSQLESGTFRCSSPEERIWVIEDLPSDSAYTM
;
A
#
# COMPACT_ATOMS: atom_id res chain seq x y z
N MET A 1 21.11 18.26 -13.93
CA MET A 1 20.06 18.87 -13.09
C MET A 1 18.74 18.84 -13.85
N LEU A 2 17.66 18.43 -13.18
CA LEU A 2 16.32 18.51 -13.74
C LEU A 2 15.65 19.80 -13.25
N ARG A 3 14.91 20.46 -14.15
CA ARG A 3 14.12 21.65 -13.83
C ARG A 3 12.74 21.50 -14.41
N PHE A 4 11.70 21.81 -13.64
CA PHE A 4 10.31 21.76 -14.11
C PHE A 4 9.65 23.11 -13.88
N ALA A 5 9.16 23.74 -14.95
CA ALA A 5 8.30 24.90 -14.84
C ALA A 5 6.91 24.46 -14.36
N VAL A 6 6.40 25.15 -13.34
CA VAL A 6 5.10 24.88 -12.72
C VAL A 6 4.20 26.09 -12.96
N PHE A 7 3.01 25.86 -13.51
CA PHE A 7 2.06 26.93 -13.79
C PHE A 7 0.82 26.83 -12.91
N GLU A 8 0.35 27.98 -12.43
CA GLU A 8 -0.89 28.16 -11.68
C GLU A 8 -1.61 29.41 -12.20
N GLY A 9 -2.88 29.28 -12.60
CA GLY A 9 -3.66 30.41 -13.12
C GLY A 9 -3.12 31.05 -14.41
N GLY A 10 -2.28 30.33 -15.17
CA GLY A 10 -1.66 30.81 -16.41
C GLY A 10 -0.35 31.59 -16.24
N SER A 11 0.10 31.78 -15.00
CA SER A 11 1.42 32.29 -14.64
C SER A 11 2.27 31.19 -14.00
N LEU A 12 3.56 31.44 -13.85
CA LEU A 12 4.41 30.58 -13.02
C LEU A 12 3.90 30.58 -11.58
N ALA A 13 3.92 29.41 -10.94
CA ALA A 13 3.47 29.25 -9.56
C ALA A 13 4.38 30.02 -8.58
N GLU A 14 3.79 30.59 -7.54
CA GLU A 14 4.54 31.35 -6.52
C GLU A 14 5.11 30.45 -5.41
N SER A 15 4.47 29.31 -5.17
CA SER A 15 4.89 28.36 -4.15
C SER A 15 4.49 26.94 -4.55
N MET A 16 5.17 25.95 -3.96
CA MET A 16 4.82 24.55 -4.12
C MET A 16 5.08 23.78 -2.83
N ASP A 17 4.15 22.91 -2.50
CA ASP A 17 4.30 21.96 -1.41
C ASP A 17 5.23 20.81 -1.85
N LEU A 18 6.35 20.68 -1.17
CA LEU A 18 7.37 19.67 -1.46
C LEU A 18 7.19 18.38 -0.64
N GLN A 19 6.12 18.27 0.16
CA GLN A 19 5.80 17.04 0.89
C GLN A 19 5.71 15.85 -0.10
N HIS A 20 6.32 14.72 0.28
CA HIS A 20 6.46 13.50 -0.54
C HIS A 20 7.27 13.65 -1.84
N CYS A 21 7.87 14.80 -2.15
CA CYS A 21 8.71 14.93 -3.34
C CYS A 21 9.97 14.06 -3.22
N HIS A 22 10.22 13.23 -4.23
CA HIS A 22 11.43 12.41 -4.31
C HIS A 22 11.78 12.08 -5.77
N LEU A 23 13.04 11.71 -5.98
CA LEU A 23 13.53 11.27 -7.28
C LEU A 23 13.52 9.76 -7.38
N LEU A 24 13.32 9.26 -8.60
CA LEU A 24 13.28 7.84 -8.92
C LEU A 24 14.24 7.54 -10.08
N GLY A 25 14.94 6.43 -10.01
CA GLY A 25 15.85 5.96 -11.05
C GLY A 25 15.19 4.98 -12.02
N PRO A 26 15.99 4.41 -12.95
CA PRO A 26 15.61 3.20 -13.66
C PRO A 26 15.22 2.15 -12.61
N ASP A 27 14.08 1.48 -12.77
CA ASP A 27 13.48 0.50 -11.84
C ASP A 27 12.57 1.07 -10.72
N ASP A 28 12.19 2.35 -10.79
CA ASP A 28 11.35 3.04 -9.79
C ASP A 28 11.96 3.01 -8.36
N ILE A 29 13.28 2.89 -8.25
CA ILE A 29 13.99 2.95 -6.96
C ILE A 29 14.32 4.41 -6.62
N GLY A 30 14.14 4.79 -5.35
CA GLY A 30 14.48 6.12 -4.86
C GLY A 30 15.92 6.53 -5.19
N LEU A 31 16.12 7.77 -5.63
CA LEU A 31 17.45 8.33 -5.86
C LEU A 31 17.76 9.43 -4.84
N PRO A 32 18.95 9.42 -4.21
CA PRO A 32 19.41 10.53 -3.40
C PRO A 32 19.55 11.82 -4.22
N GLY A 33 18.91 12.88 -3.74
CA GLY A 33 18.97 14.19 -4.35
C GLY A 33 18.29 15.25 -3.49
N GLU A 34 18.52 16.51 -3.82
CA GLU A 34 17.86 17.66 -3.22
C GLU A 34 16.80 18.20 -4.18
N ILE A 35 15.62 18.52 -3.65
CA ILE A 35 14.52 19.11 -4.41
C ILE A 35 14.17 20.44 -3.76
N SER A 36 14.20 21.51 -4.54
CA SER A 36 13.83 22.85 -4.12
C SER A 36 12.84 23.47 -5.10
N PHE A 37 12.20 24.57 -4.68
CA PHE A 37 11.30 25.35 -5.52
C PHE A 37 11.76 26.81 -5.51
N GLU A 38 12.06 27.35 -6.69
CA GLU A 38 12.54 28.72 -6.87
C GLU A 38 12.00 29.32 -8.18
N ASP A 39 11.51 30.57 -8.12
CA ASP A 39 11.04 31.34 -9.28
C ASP A 39 10.10 30.57 -10.22
N GLY A 40 9.15 29.81 -9.66
CA GLY A 40 8.19 29.01 -10.43
C GLY A 40 8.71 27.70 -10.99
N HIS A 41 9.92 27.29 -10.57
CA HIS A 41 10.56 26.08 -11.03
C HIS A 41 10.84 25.13 -9.87
N LEU A 42 10.49 23.87 -10.04
CA LEU A 42 11.07 22.78 -9.25
C LEU A 42 12.46 22.50 -9.79
N VAL A 43 13.45 22.49 -8.90
CA VAL A 43 14.84 22.19 -9.22
C VAL A 43 15.22 20.91 -8.49
N CYS A 44 15.70 19.94 -9.24
CA CYS A 44 16.13 18.65 -8.70
C CYS A 44 17.63 18.47 -8.96
N ASP A 45 18.40 18.54 -7.89
CA ASP A 45 19.82 18.24 -7.89
C ASP A 45 20.04 16.78 -7.49
N LYS A 46 20.43 15.97 -8.49
CA LYS A 46 20.63 14.53 -8.33
C LYS A 46 22.13 14.24 -8.25
N LYS A 47 22.50 13.24 -7.44
CA LYS A 47 23.91 12.84 -7.29
C LYS A 47 24.44 11.96 -8.43
N THR A 48 23.59 11.59 -9.38
CA THR A 48 23.90 10.72 -10.52
C THR A 48 23.73 11.46 -11.84
N VAL A 49 24.36 10.97 -12.92
CA VAL A 49 24.20 11.56 -14.27
C VAL A 49 23.00 10.95 -15.00
N ASP A 50 22.58 9.75 -14.60
CA ASP A 50 21.52 8.97 -15.23
C ASP A 50 20.17 9.68 -15.22
N ALA A 51 19.32 9.37 -16.22
CA ALA A 51 17.97 9.91 -16.27
C ALA A 51 17.19 9.57 -15.00
N ALA A 52 16.40 10.52 -14.50
CA ALA A 52 15.61 10.36 -13.29
C ALA A 52 14.17 10.84 -13.52
N ALA A 53 13.24 10.26 -12.79
CA ALA A 53 11.87 10.73 -12.71
C ALA A 53 11.67 11.53 -11.41
N LEU A 54 10.74 12.47 -11.46
CA LEU A 54 10.26 13.20 -10.28
C LEU A 54 8.90 12.63 -9.86
N SER A 55 8.77 12.24 -8.60
CA SER A 55 7.49 11.89 -7.98
C SER A 55 7.09 12.97 -7.00
N LEU A 56 5.84 13.44 -7.09
CA LEU A 56 5.32 14.53 -6.26
C LEU A 56 3.79 14.53 -6.17
N MET A 57 3.29 15.13 -5.10
CA MET A 57 1.86 15.28 -4.85
C MET A 57 1.28 16.42 -5.71
N VAL A 58 0.33 16.11 -6.60
CA VAL A 58 -0.27 17.09 -7.51
C VAL A 58 -1.79 17.07 -7.47
N ASP A 59 -2.41 18.20 -7.84
CA ASP A 59 -3.85 18.28 -8.09
C ASP A 59 -4.14 17.74 -9.49
N ALA A 60 -4.86 16.62 -9.54
CA ALA A 60 -5.27 15.95 -10.77
C ALA A 60 -6.77 16.14 -11.07
N GLY A 61 -7.35 17.27 -10.65
CA GLY A 61 -8.74 17.62 -10.91
C GLY A 61 -9.71 16.66 -10.21
N LYS A 62 -10.70 16.12 -10.93
CA LYS A 62 -11.66 15.16 -10.35
C LYS A 62 -11.04 13.81 -9.98
N ALA A 63 -9.80 13.54 -10.37
CA ALA A 63 -9.07 12.36 -9.89
C ALA A 63 -8.62 12.52 -8.42
N GLY A 64 -8.56 13.76 -7.92
CA GLY A 64 -8.13 14.09 -6.56
C GLY A 64 -6.72 14.67 -6.51
N ARG A 65 -6.14 14.71 -5.31
CA ARG A 65 -4.75 15.12 -5.09
C ARG A 65 -3.90 13.88 -4.86
N LEU A 66 -3.05 13.54 -5.82
CA LEU A 66 -2.39 12.24 -5.95
C LEU A 66 -0.87 12.38 -6.09
N LEU A 67 -0.14 11.41 -5.55
CA LEU A 67 1.30 11.27 -5.69
C LEU A 67 1.61 10.61 -7.04
N LEU A 68 1.99 11.43 -8.02
CA LEU A 68 2.22 11.03 -9.41
C LEU A 68 3.70 11.19 -9.77
N GLN A 69 4.14 10.53 -10.85
CA GLN A 69 5.52 10.60 -11.32
C GLN A 69 5.63 10.98 -12.79
N THR A 70 6.77 11.55 -13.16
CA THR A 70 7.16 11.82 -14.56
C THR A 70 7.77 10.58 -15.21
N CYS A 71 8.02 10.63 -16.52
CA CYS A 71 8.94 9.69 -17.15
C CYS A 71 10.37 9.88 -16.61
N LEU A 72 11.27 8.94 -16.91
CA LEU A 72 12.71 9.15 -16.74
C LEU A 72 13.16 10.24 -17.73
N LEU A 73 13.74 11.31 -17.21
CA LEU A 73 14.14 12.47 -17.97
C LEU A 73 15.66 12.68 -17.89
N PRO A 74 16.33 12.92 -19.03
CA PRO A 74 17.74 13.30 -19.02
C PRO A 74 17.91 14.74 -18.53
N ASP A 75 19.12 15.07 -18.12
CA ASP A 75 19.49 16.45 -17.82
C ASP A 75 19.49 17.30 -19.09
N ARG A 76 18.97 18.53 -18.98
CA ARG A 76 19.00 19.54 -20.05
C ARG A 76 18.88 20.96 -19.48
N ASP A 77 19.27 21.95 -20.28
CA ASP A 77 19.24 23.36 -19.86
C ASP A 77 17.81 23.93 -19.77
N GLU A 78 16.95 23.55 -20.72
CA GLU A 78 15.56 24.01 -20.78
C GLU A 78 14.68 23.30 -19.73
N PRO A 79 13.86 24.01 -18.96
CA PRO A 79 12.95 23.36 -18.02
C PRO A 79 11.92 22.48 -18.75
N TYR A 80 11.53 21.37 -18.12
CA TYR A 80 10.39 20.56 -18.50
C TYR A 80 9.08 21.23 -18.08
N LEU A 81 7.97 20.94 -18.74
CA LEU A 81 6.64 21.36 -18.29
C LEU A 81 6.08 20.26 -17.38
N LEU A 82 5.87 20.56 -16.10
CA LEU A 82 5.56 19.54 -15.10
C LEU A 82 4.37 18.66 -15.50
N TYR A 83 3.20 19.25 -15.76
CA TYR A 83 2.00 18.45 -16.05
C TYR A 83 2.06 17.76 -17.41
N LEU A 84 2.83 18.28 -18.36
CA LEU A 84 3.07 17.60 -19.62
C LEU A 84 3.82 16.28 -19.39
N GLU A 85 4.83 16.29 -18.52
CA GLU A 85 5.59 15.07 -18.19
C GLU A 85 4.80 14.07 -17.34
N LEU A 86 3.95 14.56 -16.43
CA LEU A 86 3.03 13.70 -15.66
C LEU A 86 1.98 13.03 -16.57
N ALA A 87 1.38 13.79 -17.49
CA ALA A 87 0.43 13.26 -18.46
C ALA A 87 1.10 12.22 -19.38
N ARG A 88 2.32 12.51 -19.86
CA ARG A 88 3.10 11.57 -20.67
C ARG A 88 3.34 10.25 -19.94
N HIS A 89 3.73 10.32 -18.67
CA HIS A 89 3.94 9.13 -17.86
C HIS A 89 2.66 8.32 -17.72
N ARG A 90 1.54 8.95 -17.34
CA ARG A 90 0.26 8.25 -17.17
C ARG A 90 -0.23 7.57 -18.46
N LEU A 91 -0.14 8.26 -19.60
CA LEU A 91 -0.48 7.69 -20.91
C LEU A 91 0.38 6.48 -21.26
N LYS A 92 1.70 6.56 -20.99
CA LYS A 92 2.64 5.44 -21.16
C LYS A 92 2.29 4.27 -20.23
N SER A 93 2.00 4.54 -18.95
CA SER A 93 1.60 3.50 -17.98
C SER A 93 0.33 2.77 -18.39
N PHE A 94 -0.66 3.48 -18.95
CA PHE A 94 -1.87 2.84 -19.48
C PHE A 94 -1.54 1.82 -20.56
N LEU A 95 -0.72 2.20 -21.56
CA LEU A 95 -0.33 1.30 -22.65
C LEU A 95 0.45 0.08 -22.16
N VAL A 96 1.41 0.30 -21.26
CA VAL A 96 2.17 -0.79 -20.63
C VAL A 96 1.23 -1.74 -19.92
N LYS A 97 0.26 -1.25 -19.15
CA LYS A 97 -0.70 -2.11 -18.43
C LYS A 97 -1.73 -2.78 -19.32
N LEU A 98 -2.10 -2.15 -20.43
CA LEU A 98 -2.91 -2.79 -21.45
C LEU A 98 -2.20 -4.01 -22.04
N GLU A 99 -0.88 -3.91 -22.26
CA GLU A 99 -0.04 -5.02 -22.75
C GLU A 99 0.24 -6.07 -21.66
N ASP A 100 0.71 -5.67 -20.48
CA ASP A 100 1.01 -6.56 -19.35
C ASP A 100 -0.19 -7.44 -18.96
N TRP A 101 -1.41 -6.88 -19.05
CA TRP A 101 -2.65 -7.57 -18.70
C TRP A 101 -3.31 -8.27 -19.89
N LEU A 102 -2.66 -8.28 -21.05
CA LEU A 102 -3.15 -8.91 -22.29
C LEU A 102 -4.53 -8.38 -22.72
N LEU A 103 -4.79 -7.09 -22.48
CA LEU A 103 -6.03 -6.40 -22.82
C LEU A 103 -5.93 -5.61 -24.13
N TYR A 104 -4.92 -5.90 -24.97
CA TYR A 104 -4.67 -5.20 -26.23
C TYR A 104 -5.75 -5.46 -27.30
N GLU A 105 -6.63 -6.45 -27.10
CA GLU A 105 -7.73 -6.78 -28.01
C GLU A 105 -9.04 -6.02 -27.71
N LEU A 106 -9.03 -5.13 -26.70
CA LEU A 106 -10.20 -4.29 -26.42
C LEU A 106 -10.59 -3.46 -27.66
N PRO A 107 -11.87 -3.47 -28.06
CA PRO A 107 -12.33 -2.70 -29.21
C PRO A 107 -12.07 -1.20 -29.05
N LEU A 108 -11.85 -0.51 -30.17
CA LEU A 108 -11.72 0.95 -30.18
C LEU A 108 -12.97 1.64 -29.64
N GLU A 109 -14.13 1.00 -29.75
CA GLU A 109 -15.40 1.50 -29.26
C GLU A 109 -15.55 1.37 -27.73
N HIS A 110 -14.69 0.58 -27.09
CA HIS A 110 -14.73 0.32 -25.66
C HIS A 110 -14.58 1.63 -24.86
N PRO A 111 -15.42 1.90 -23.84
CA PRO A 111 -15.42 3.19 -23.14
C PRO A 111 -14.06 3.60 -22.58
N VAL A 112 -13.30 2.63 -22.05
CA VAL A 112 -11.94 2.87 -21.52
C VAL A 112 -10.96 3.27 -22.63
N ILE A 113 -11.05 2.64 -23.80
CA ILE A 113 -10.18 2.94 -24.96
C ILE A 113 -10.52 4.31 -25.55
N LYS A 114 -11.81 4.66 -25.64
CA LYS A 114 -12.25 6.01 -26.04
C LYS A 114 -11.71 7.08 -25.12
N LEU A 115 -11.89 6.93 -23.80
CA LEU A 115 -11.42 7.90 -22.82
C LEU A 115 -9.89 8.06 -22.86
N TRP A 116 -9.15 6.96 -23.04
CA TRP A 116 -7.72 7.03 -23.26
C TRP A 116 -7.36 7.75 -24.57
N SER A 117 -8.06 7.46 -25.69
CA SER A 117 -7.83 8.14 -26.97
C SER A 117 -8.08 9.64 -26.89
N ASP A 118 -9.17 10.06 -26.25
CA ASP A 118 -9.50 11.48 -26.03
C ASP A 118 -8.41 12.18 -25.20
N SER A 119 -7.89 11.49 -24.18
CA SER A 119 -6.79 12.01 -23.35
C SER A 119 -5.49 12.13 -24.15
N ARG A 120 -5.19 11.19 -25.05
CA ARG A 120 -4.01 11.22 -25.93
C ARG A 120 -4.11 12.36 -26.95
N ASP A 121 -5.29 12.59 -27.50
CA ASP A 121 -5.52 13.67 -28.47
C ASP A 121 -5.35 15.03 -27.80
N THR A 122 -5.92 15.22 -26.60
CA THR A 122 -5.72 16.42 -25.77
C THR A 122 -4.24 16.61 -25.39
N PHE A 123 -3.54 15.54 -25.02
CA PHE A 123 -2.09 15.58 -24.76
C PHE A 123 -1.28 15.98 -26.00
N THR A 124 -1.69 15.53 -27.18
CA THR A 124 -1.04 15.88 -28.44
C THR A 124 -1.18 17.38 -28.71
N GLU A 125 -2.36 17.97 -28.47
CA GLU A 125 -2.55 19.41 -28.53
C GLU A 125 -1.64 20.17 -27.55
N ALA A 126 -1.52 19.67 -26.31
CA ALA A 126 -0.61 20.23 -25.32
C ALA A 126 0.84 20.26 -25.83
N MET A 127 1.33 19.15 -26.39
CA MET A 127 2.69 19.07 -26.96
C MET A 127 2.91 20.05 -28.12
N ILE A 128 1.89 20.26 -28.97
CA ILE A 128 1.98 21.18 -30.12
C ILE A 128 2.20 22.62 -29.64
N VAL A 129 1.48 23.04 -28.60
CA VAL A 129 1.55 24.43 -28.11
C VAL A 129 2.63 24.65 -27.05
N ALA A 130 3.30 23.60 -26.55
CA ALA A 130 4.27 23.65 -25.46
C ALA A 130 5.36 24.72 -25.60
N ARG A 131 5.84 24.98 -26.83
CA ARG A 131 6.88 26.00 -27.07
C ARG A 131 6.32 27.40 -27.28
N SER A 132 5.16 27.52 -27.93
CA SER A 132 4.57 28.80 -28.28
C SER A 132 3.73 29.42 -27.15
N ASP A 133 3.11 28.57 -26.33
CA ASP A 133 2.20 28.96 -25.25
C ASP A 133 2.26 27.91 -24.11
N PRO A 134 3.30 27.98 -23.25
CA PRO A 134 3.49 27.03 -22.15
C PRO A 134 2.32 26.99 -21.15
N ALA A 135 1.67 28.14 -20.90
CA ALA A 135 0.54 28.24 -19.99
C ALA A 135 -0.69 27.49 -20.53
N ARG A 136 -0.97 27.62 -21.83
CA ARG A 136 -2.01 26.82 -22.50
C ARG A 136 -1.64 25.35 -22.54
N SER A 137 -0.36 25.02 -22.80
CA SER A 137 0.13 23.64 -22.76
C SER A 137 -0.12 22.99 -21.40
N GLU A 138 0.16 23.68 -20.30
CA GLU A 138 -0.12 23.18 -18.95
C GLU A 138 -1.61 22.89 -18.77
N THR A 139 -2.48 23.81 -19.19
CA THR A 139 -3.93 23.64 -19.06
C THR A 139 -4.41 22.38 -19.79
N LEU A 140 -3.98 22.19 -21.04
CA LEU A 140 -4.31 21.00 -21.82
C LEU A 140 -3.70 19.72 -21.21
N ALA A 141 -2.46 19.79 -20.73
CA ALA A 141 -1.80 18.66 -20.08
C ALA A 141 -2.50 18.22 -18.78
N ARG A 142 -3.01 19.17 -17.99
CA ARG A 142 -3.85 18.88 -16.81
C ARG A 142 -5.13 18.15 -17.19
N THR A 143 -5.82 18.59 -18.23
CA THR A 143 -7.01 17.90 -18.75
C THR A 143 -6.67 16.49 -19.23
N ALA A 144 -5.60 16.34 -20.02
CA ALA A 144 -5.15 15.02 -20.48
C ALA A 144 -4.74 14.10 -19.31
N LEU A 145 -4.10 14.65 -18.28
CA LEU A 145 -3.73 13.90 -17.08
C LEU A 145 -4.97 13.39 -16.33
N GLU A 146 -5.95 14.25 -16.09
CA GLU A 146 -7.21 13.89 -15.42
C GLU A 146 -7.95 12.77 -16.19
N GLN A 147 -8.13 12.94 -17.50
CA GLN A 147 -8.78 11.94 -18.35
C GLN A 147 -8.02 10.61 -18.41
N SER A 148 -6.69 10.65 -18.51
CA SER A 148 -5.85 9.45 -18.58
C SER A 148 -5.79 8.71 -17.24
N ILE A 149 -5.85 9.41 -16.10
CA ILE A 149 -6.02 8.77 -14.79
C ILE A 149 -7.36 8.05 -14.74
N GLU A 150 -8.46 8.70 -15.13
CA GLU A 150 -9.79 8.08 -15.16
C GLU A 150 -9.84 6.84 -16.06
N ALA A 151 -9.27 6.92 -17.27
CA ALA A 151 -9.15 5.76 -18.16
C ALA A 151 -8.37 4.62 -17.50
N SER A 152 -7.23 4.93 -16.87
CA SER A 152 -6.39 3.92 -16.22
C SER A 152 -7.07 3.29 -14.99
N GLU A 153 -7.79 4.06 -14.17
CA GLU A 153 -8.54 3.49 -13.05
C GLU A 153 -9.68 2.58 -13.53
N ASN A 154 -10.39 2.98 -14.59
CA ASN A 154 -11.44 2.14 -15.16
C ASN A 154 -10.87 0.84 -15.74
N LEU A 155 -9.70 0.89 -16.39
CA LEU A 155 -8.99 -0.32 -16.84
C LEU A 155 -8.64 -1.24 -15.66
N ALA A 156 -8.09 -0.68 -14.57
CA ALA A 156 -7.70 -1.45 -13.39
C ALA A 156 -8.89 -2.10 -12.68
N VAL A 157 -10.01 -1.38 -12.54
CA VAL A 157 -11.24 -1.90 -11.93
C VAL A 157 -11.86 -2.99 -12.81
N MET A 158 -12.00 -2.76 -14.11
CA MET A 158 -12.53 -3.76 -15.05
C MET A 158 -11.70 -5.04 -15.04
N HIS A 159 -10.37 -4.92 -15.03
CA HIS A 159 -9.47 -6.07 -14.96
C HIS A 159 -9.62 -6.82 -13.61
N ALA A 160 -9.71 -6.10 -12.50
CA ALA A 160 -9.93 -6.69 -11.19
C ALA A 160 -11.27 -7.44 -11.10
N ASP A 161 -12.34 -6.84 -11.62
CA ASP A 161 -13.68 -7.47 -11.63
C ASP A 161 -13.68 -8.76 -12.46
N ALA A 162 -12.99 -8.76 -13.62
CA ALA A 162 -12.81 -9.95 -14.45
C ALA A 162 -12.08 -11.08 -13.72
N LEU A 163 -10.94 -10.77 -13.11
CA LEU A 163 -10.12 -11.74 -12.38
C LEU A 163 -10.86 -12.29 -11.14
N LEU A 164 -11.55 -11.41 -10.40
CA LEU A 164 -12.30 -11.80 -9.21
C LEU A 164 -13.49 -12.71 -9.56
N ALA A 165 -14.24 -12.37 -10.61
CA ALA A 165 -15.35 -13.20 -11.10
C ALA A 165 -14.88 -14.58 -11.58
N ARG A 166 -13.74 -14.64 -12.28
CA ARG A 166 -13.12 -15.91 -12.70
C ARG A 166 -12.64 -16.72 -11.49
N ARG A 167 -11.94 -16.08 -10.55
CA ARG A 167 -11.44 -16.73 -9.33
C ARG A 167 -12.57 -17.37 -8.51
N TYR A 168 -13.72 -16.69 -8.42
CA TYR A 168 -14.90 -17.27 -7.78
C TYR A 168 -15.48 -18.44 -8.56
N SER A 169 -15.66 -18.27 -9.88
CA SER A 169 -16.23 -19.31 -10.75
C SER A 169 -15.40 -20.59 -10.75
N ASP A 170 -14.07 -20.47 -10.66
CA ASP A 170 -13.13 -21.58 -10.57
C ASP A 170 -13.05 -22.22 -9.16
N GLY A 171 -13.77 -21.67 -8.17
CA GLY A 171 -13.68 -22.11 -6.77
C GLY A 171 -12.32 -21.85 -6.12
N ARG A 172 -11.54 -20.90 -6.66
CA ARG A 172 -10.19 -20.53 -6.20
C ARG A 172 -10.18 -19.38 -5.20
N MET A 173 -11.35 -18.97 -4.70
CA MET A 173 -11.43 -17.96 -3.65
C MET A 173 -10.97 -18.54 -2.31
N PRO A 174 -10.06 -17.86 -1.58
CA PRO A 174 -9.60 -18.32 -0.28
C PRO A 174 -10.72 -18.37 0.75
N SER A 175 -10.76 -19.42 1.57
CA SER A 175 -11.58 -19.43 2.78
C SER A 175 -10.89 -18.56 3.84
N GLY A 176 -11.40 -17.35 4.08
CA GLY A 176 -10.77 -16.39 4.98
C GLY A 176 -10.20 -15.15 4.29
N ALA A 177 -10.86 -14.68 3.24
CA ALA A 177 -10.36 -13.62 2.38
C ALA A 177 -10.36 -12.24 3.05
N LEU A 178 -11.24 -11.97 4.03
CA LEU A 178 -11.38 -10.66 4.65
C LEU A 178 -11.16 -10.70 6.17
N GLY A 179 -10.21 -9.93 6.65
CA GLY A 179 -9.92 -9.77 8.07
C GLY A 179 -10.01 -8.33 8.56
N CYS A 180 -9.97 -8.18 9.88
CA CYS A 180 -9.91 -6.88 10.52
C CYS A 180 -8.94 -6.90 11.69
N ARG A 181 -8.10 -5.87 11.81
CA ARG A 181 -7.22 -5.71 12.96
C ARG A 181 -8.00 -5.22 14.17
N VAL A 182 -7.72 -5.82 15.32
CA VAL A 182 -8.33 -5.46 16.60
C VAL A 182 -7.26 -5.03 17.59
N HIS A 183 -7.09 -3.73 17.78
CA HIS A 183 -6.12 -3.22 18.75
C HIS A 183 -6.50 -3.64 20.18
N GLN A 184 -5.48 -3.95 21.00
CA GLN A 184 -5.66 -4.50 22.34
C GLN A 184 -6.19 -3.52 23.40
N THR A 185 -6.23 -2.22 23.06
CA THR A 185 -6.68 -1.13 23.92
C THR A 185 -8.19 -1.15 24.17
N GLN A 186 -8.98 -1.74 23.26
CA GLN A 186 -10.41 -2.01 23.50
C GLN A 186 -10.74 -3.48 23.30
N PHE A 187 -11.66 -3.93 24.15
CA PHE A 187 -12.33 -5.22 24.02
C PHE A 187 -13.74 -5.05 24.59
N ALA A 188 -14.76 -5.29 23.77
CA ALA A 188 -16.15 -5.18 24.18
C ALA A 188 -17.04 -6.15 23.39
N GLU A 189 -18.13 -6.63 24.01
CA GLU A 189 -19.06 -7.57 23.37
C GLU A 189 -19.59 -7.07 22.01
N PRO A 190 -19.97 -5.79 21.81
CA PRO A 190 -20.41 -5.31 20.50
C PRO A 190 -19.35 -5.45 19.41
N LEU A 191 -18.07 -5.20 19.73
CA LEU A 191 -16.96 -5.36 18.78
C LEU A 191 -16.82 -6.82 18.36
N THR A 192 -16.94 -7.74 19.31
CA THR A 192 -16.85 -9.18 19.00
C THR A 192 -18.00 -9.69 18.13
N LYS A 193 -19.20 -9.09 18.26
CA LYS A 193 -20.35 -9.41 17.41
C LYS A 193 -20.14 -8.94 15.98
N ILE A 194 -19.58 -7.74 15.81
CA ILE A 194 -19.23 -7.18 14.50
C ILE A 194 -18.19 -8.07 13.82
N ILE A 195 -17.09 -8.37 14.52
CA ILE A 195 -16.02 -9.24 13.98
C ILE A 195 -16.57 -10.60 13.54
N GLY A 196 -17.38 -11.26 14.38
CA GLY A 196 -17.91 -12.58 14.05
C GLY A 196 -19.01 -12.58 12.99
N ALA A 197 -19.48 -11.42 12.53
CA ALA A 197 -20.52 -11.29 11.51
C ALA A 197 -19.95 -10.85 10.15
N ASP A 198 -18.99 -9.92 10.14
CA ASP A 198 -18.57 -9.21 8.92
C ASP A 198 -17.12 -9.56 8.48
N PHE A 199 -16.43 -10.44 9.20
CA PHE A 199 -15.02 -10.79 8.94
C PHE A 199 -14.76 -12.28 9.16
N ASP A 200 -13.72 -12.79 8.51
CA ASP A 200 -13.33 -14.20 8.57
C ASP A 200 -12.21 -14.49 9.59
N TYR A 201 -11.39 -13.48 9.89
CA TYR A 201 -10.28 -13.59 10.83
C TYR A 201 -9.98 -12.24 11.51
N ILE A 202 -9.26 -12.30 12.64
CA ILE A 202 -8.70 -11.10 13.28
C ILE A 202 -7.19 -11.05 13.09
N SER A 203 -6.68 -9.83 12.90
CA SER A 203 -5.26 -9.52 13.11
C SER A 203 -5.08 -8.90 14.49
N VAL A 204 -4.17 -9.41 15.31
CA VAL A 204 -3.89 -8.89 16.65
C VAL A 204 -2.46 -8.32 16.68
N PRO A 205 -2.30 -6.99 16.77
CA PRO A 205 -0.98 -6.37 16.81
C PRO A 205 -0.27 -6.70 18.13
N ILE A 206 1.01 -7.06 18.04
CA ILE A 206 1.87 -7.30 19.21
C ILE A 206 2.94 -6.20 19.22
N ARG A 207 2.70 -5.12 19.96
CA ARG A 207 3.70 -4.05 20.12
C ARG A 207 4.57 -4.40 21.32
N TRP A 208 5.87 -4.63 21.11
CA TRP A 208 6.79 -5.06 22.17
C TRP A 208 6.77 -4.08 23.36
N CYS A 209 6.82 -2.77 23.08
CA CYS A 209 6.71 -1.73 24.11
C CYS A 209 5.42 -1.77 24.96
N GLU A 210 4.33 -2.32 24.43
CA GLU A 210 3.06 -2.43 25.16
C GLU A 210 2.97 -3.72 25.98
N ILE A 211 3.71 -4.77 25.59
CA ILE A 211 3.64 -6.08 26.25
C ILE A 211 4.80 -6.33 27.21
N GLU A 212 5.94 -5.68 27.03
CA GLU A 212 7.10 -5.73 27.95
C GLU A 212 7.59 -4.29 28.23
N PRO A 213 6.81 -3.50 29.00
CA PRO A 213 7.16 -2.11 29.30
C PRO A 213 8.46 -1.98 30.11
N GLU A 214 8.79 -2.98 30.91
CA GLU A 214 10.06 -3.11 31.63
C GLU A 214 10.69 -4.46 31.29
N GLU A 215 12.02 -4.51 31.18
CA GLU A 215 12.78 -5.71 30.84
C GLU A 215 12.40 -6.91 31.74
N GLY A 216 12.00 -8.02 31.12
CA GLY A 216 11.55 -9.24 31.76
C GLY A 216 10.13 -9.20 32.36
N GLN A 217 9.44 -8.05 32.33
CA GLN A 217 8.12 -7.86 32.95
C GLN A 217 7.02 -7.72 31.91
N TYR A 218 6.34 -8.83 31.63
CA TYR A 218 5.29 -8.87 30.63
C TYR A 218 3.88 -8.54 31.16
N ASP A 219 3.16 -7.67 30.46
CA ASP A 219 1.71 -7.43 30.62
C ASP A 219 0.91 -8.06 29.47
N TRP A 220 0.43 -9.27 29.69
CA TRP A 220 -0.41 -10.02 28.74
C TRP A 220 -1.89 -9.65 28.80
N SER A 221 -2.31 -8.87 29.80
CA SER A 221 -3.72 -8.75 30.20
C SER A 221 -4.63 -8.24 29.08
N LYS A 222 -4.12 -7.34 28.24
CA LYS A 222 -4.87 -6.74 27.13
C LYS A 222 -5.00 -7.69 25.94
N LEU A 223 -3.90 -8.35 25.53
CA LEU A 223 -3.87 -9.35 24.46
C LEU A 223 -4.74 -10.56 24.78
N ASP A 224 -4.65 -11.06 26.02
CA ASP A 224 -5.35 -12.29 26.44
C ASP A 224 -6.86 -12.22 26.19
N ARG A 225 -7.47 -11.02 26.29
CA ARG A 225 -8.92 -10.85 26.05
C ARG A 225 -9.34 -11.26 24.63
N TRP A 226 -8.60 -10.81 23.62
CA TRP A 226 -8.87 -11.16 22.23
C TRP A 226 -8.48 -12.60 21.92
N MET A 227 -7.34 -13.07 22.45
CA MET A 227 -6.88 -14.45 22.27
C MET A 227 -7.84 -15.47 22.89
N ASP A 228 -8.36 -15.21 24.09
CA ASP A 228 -9.35 -16.06 24.76
C ASP A 228 -10.70 -16.06 24.06
N TRP A 229 -11.11 -14.92 23.51
CA TRP A 229 -12.31 -14.85 22.68
C TRP A 229 -12.15 -15.69 21.40
N ALA A 230 -11.04 -15.50 20.69
CA ALA A 230 -10.75 -16.23 19.46
C ALA A 230 -10.65 -17.74 19.70
N ARG A 231 -9.97 -18.16 20.78
CA ARG A 231 -9.91 -19.58 21.20
C ARG A 231 -11.29 -20.17 21.44
N ARG A 232 -12.15 -19.48 22.21
CA ARG A 232 -13.51 -19.96 22.52
C ARG A 232 -14.40 -20.04 21.28
N LYS A 233 -14.25 -19.11 20.35
CA LYS A 233 -15.00 -19.06 19.08
C LYS A 233 -14.39 -19.91 17.96
N ARG A 234 -13.16 -20.41 18.15
CA ARG A 234 -12.32 -20.98 17.09
C ARG A 234 -12.18 -20.03 15.90
N PHE A 235 -12.07 -18.74 16.20
CA PHE A 235 -11.94 -17.69 15.20
C PHE A 235 -10.46 -17.58 14.79
N PRO A 236 -10.11 -17.62 13.49
CA PRO A 236 -8.72 -17.56 13.05
C PRO A 236 -8.02 -16.27 13.49
N VAL A 237 -6.73 -16.39 13.86
CA VAL A 237 -5.92 -15.27 14.34
C VAL A 237 -4.61 -15.20 13.57
N MET A 238 -4.34 -14.03 12.99
CA MET A 238 -3.00 -13.59 12.62
C MET A 238 -2.46 -12.70 13.74
N ALA A 239 -1.24 -12.92 14.20
CA ALA A 239 -0.66 -12.13 15.30
C ALA A 239 0.75 -11.64 14.99
N GLY A 240 1.07 -10.43 15.46
CA GLY A 240 2.35 -9.76 15.26
C GLY A 240 2.18 -8.35 14.68
N PRO A 241 3.24 -7.71 14.17
CA PRO A 241 4.61 -8.23 14.10
C PRO A 241 5.15 -8.54 15.49
N ILE A 242 5.97 -9.59 15.63
CA ILE A 242 6.66 -9.84 16.91
C ILE A 242 7.93 -8.98 16.98
N ILE A 243 8.63 -8.81 15.85
CA ILE A 243 9.80 -7.95 15.73
C ILE A 243 9.44 -6.75 14.84
N ASP A 244 9.54 -5.55 15.40
CA ASP A 244 9.35 -4.28 14.70
C ASP A 244 10.21 -3.21 15.38
N PHE A 245 11.23 -2.73 14.67
CA PHE A 245 12.16 -1.74 15.21
C PHE A 245 11.69 -0.30 15.07
N ARG A 246 10.51 -0.02 14.54
CA ARG A 246 9.99 1.35 14.50
C ARG A 246 9.86 1.90 15.92
N SER A 247 10.13 3.19 16.08
CA SER A 247 10.24 3.84 17.39
C SER A 247 9.00 3.72 18.27
N HIS A 248 7.81 3.55 17.68
CA HIS A 248 6.55 3.36 18.40
C HIS A 248 6.28 1.91 18.85
N SER A 249 7.14 0.96 18.48
CA SER A 249 6.99 -0.48 18.77
C SER A 249 8.05 -0.99 19.75
N VAL A 250 9.20 -0.31 19.84
CA VAL A 250 10.36 -0.73 20.65
C VAL A 250 10.25 -0.23 22.10
N PRO A 251 10.44 -1.08 23.13
CA PRO A 251 10.52 -0.65 24.53
C PRO A 251 11.68 0.31 24.78
N GLU A 252 11.51 1.26 25.70
CA GLU A 252 12.55 2.27 26.01
C GLU A 252 13.84 1.63 26.54
N TRP A 253 13.73 0.55 27.32
CA TRP A 253 14.87 -0.15 27.90
C TRP A 253 15.76 -0.83 26.84
N LEU A 254 15.23 -1.17 25.66
CA LEU A 254 16.00 -1.86 24.61
C LEU A 254 17.05 -0.95 23.96
N TYR A 255 16.85 0.38 23.98
CA TYR A 255 17.79 1.34 23.36
C TYR A 255 19.19 1.31 23.98
N ILE A 256 19.36 0.78 25.19
CA ILE A 256 20.69 0.59 25.80
C ILE A 256 21.57 -0.35 24.93
N TRP A 257 20.94 -1.22 24.16
CA TRP A 257 21.59 -2.26 23.36
C TRP A 257 21.59 -1.96 21.86
N GLU A 258 21.19 -0.75 21.42
CA GLU A 258 21.03 -0.40 19.99
C GLU A 258 22.29 -0.55 19.13
N HIS A 259 23.46 -0.65 19.75
CA HIS A 259 24.76 -0.84 19.11
C HIS A 259 25.43 -2.18 19.46
N ASP A 260 24.73 -3.05 20.17
CA ASP A 260 25.16 -4.40 20.53
C ASP A 260 24.22 -5.43 19.89
N TYR A 261 24.59 -5.85 18.67
CA TYR A 261 23.78 -6.79 17.90
C TYR A 261 23.63 -8.14 18.61
N ASP A 262 24.69 -8.66 19.22
CA ASP A 262 24.66 -9.98 19.86
C ASP A 262 23.65 -9.97 21.03
N THR A 263 23.73 -8.95 21.90
CA THR A 263 22.77 -8.81 23.00
C THR A 263 21.36 -8.53 22.50
N THR A 264 21.20 -7.68 21.49
CA THR A 264 19.88 -7.41 20.89
C THR A 264 19.27 -8.67 20.29
N HIS A 265 20.07 -9.49 19.60
CA HIS A 265 19.64 -10.75 19.01
C HIS A 265 19.13 -11.74 20.07
N ASP A 266 19.83 -11.87 21.20
CA ASP A 266 19.40 -12.72 22.32
C ASP A 266 18.07 -12.24 22.91
N LEU A 267 17.90 -10.94 23.12
CA LEU A 267 16.65 -10.34 23.60
C LEU A 267 15.48 -10.57 22.64
N LEU A 268 15.71 -10.47 21.32
CA LEU A 268 14.71 -10.79 20.30
C LEU A 268 14.28 -12.26 20.37
N HIS A 269 15.24 -13.16 20.57
CA HIS A 269 14.97 -14.59 20.70
C HIS A 269 14.09 -14.86 21.93
N GLU A 270 14.44 -14.32 23.09
CA GLU A 270 13.65 -14.45 24.32
C GLU A 270 12.22 -13.91 24.15
N HIS A 271 12.09 -12.73 23.53
CA HIS A 271 10.80 -12.12 23.26
C HIS A 271 9.91 -12.98 22.36
N LEU A 272 10.49 -13.45 21.24
CA LEU A 272 9.79 -14.32 20.30
C LEU A 272 9.38 -15.63 20.97
N GLU A 273 10.26 -16.24 21.77
CA GLU A 273 9.96 -17.47 22.49
C GLU A 273 8.80 -17.29 23.47
N ALA A 274 8.79 -16.19 24.24
CA ALA A 274 7.72 -15.87 25.18
C ALA A 274 6.36 -15.71 24.48
N VAL A 275 6.32 -14.91 23.41
CA VAL A 275 5.09 -14.64 22.64
C VAL A 275 4.57 -15.90 21.96
N VAL A 276 5.42 -16.62 21.23
CA VAL A 276 5.00 -17.80 20.46
C VAL A 276 4.55 -18.93 21.38
N THR A 277 5.31 -19.21 22.45
CA THR A 277 4.96 -20.26 23.41
C THR A 277 3.60 -20.00 24.06
N ARG A 278 3.28 -18.73 24.37
CA ARG A 278 2.03 -18.36 25.02
C ARG A 278 0.81 -18.54 24.11
N TYR A 279 0.89 -18.14 22.84
CA TYR A 279 -0.29 -18.05 21.96
C TYR A 279 -0.35 -19.07 20.82
N ARG A 280 0.60 -20.00 20.70
CA ARG A 280 0.64 -21.03 19.63
C ARG A 280 -0.64 -21.86 19.47
N ASP A 281 -1.41 -22.06 20.53
CA ASP A 281 -2.66 -22.86 20.47
C ASP A 281 -3.84 -22.09 19.85
N VAL A 282 -3.67 -20.79 19.56
CA VAL A 282 -4.72 -19.91 19.02
C VAL A 282 -4.30 -19.25 17.71
N VAL A 283 -3.03 -18.88 17.58
CA VAL A 283 -2.51 -18.16 16.42
C VAL A 283 -2.22 -19.13 15.28
N SER A 284 -2.81 -18.87 14.10
CA SER A 284 -2.58 -19.66 12.89
C SER A 284 -1.48 -19.08 12.01
N VAL A 285 -1.27 -17.76 12.05
CA VAL A 285 -0.23 -17.05 11.28
C VAL A 285 0.52 -16.08 12.19
N TRP A 286 1.84 -16.22 12.22
CA TRP A 286 2.75 -15.33 12.92
C TRP A 286 3.38 -14.35 11.94
N ASN A 287 3.07 -13.06 12.08
CA ASN A 287 3.90 -12.01 11.51
C ASN A 287 5.16 -11.90 12.39
N VAL A 288 6.25 -12.54 11.96
CA VAL A 288 7.47 -12.64 12.79
C VAL A 288 8.27 -11.34 12.77
N ALA A 289 8.20 -10.58 11.68
CA ALA A 289 8.89 -9.32 11.54
C ALA A 289 8.15 -8.37 10.58
N SER A 290 8.12 -7.07 10.91
CA SER A 290 7.60 -6.03 10.02
C SER A 290 8.61 -4.93 9.80
N SER A 291 8.65 -4.42 8.57
CA SER A 291 9.25 -3.11 8.24
C SER A 291 10.74 -2.96 8.51
N LEU A 292 11.48 -4.06 8.72
CA LEU A 292 12.91 -4.03 9.02
C LEU A 292 13.73 -3.38 7.89
N HIS A 293 13.27 -3.53 6.64
CA HIS A 293 13.90 -2.99 5.44
C HIS A 293 13.96 -1.46 5.39
N ILE A 294 13.10 -0.76 6.14
CA ILE A 294 13.12 0.70 6.26
C ILE A 294 14.38 1.15 7.05
N ASN A 295 14.83 0.33 8.01
CA ASN A 295 16.10 0.47 8.71
C ASN A 295 16.35 1.88 9.31
N ALA A 296 15.34 2.43 10.00
CA ALA A 296 15.30 3.84 10.43
C ALA A 296 15.66 4.09 11.90
N ASN A 297 15.54 3.09 12.78
CA ASN A 297 15.73 3.24 14.22
C ASN A 297 16.91 2.37 14.70
N PHE A 298 16.71 1.06 14.88
CA PHE A 298 17.80 0.10 15.07
C PHE A 298 18.40 -0.20 13.69
N THR A 299 19.56 0.40 13.40
CA THR A 299 20.16 0.28 12.08
C THR A 299 21.01 -0.98 11.97
N LEU A 300 20.45 -2.02 11.34
CA LEU A 300 21.13 -3.30 11.13
C LEU A 300 21.82 -3.33 9.76
N ALA A 301 22.94 -4.04 9.68
CA ALA A 301 23.51 -4.44 8.40
C ALA A 301 22.59 -5.45 7.69
N TYR A 302 22.75 -5.62 6.37
CA TYR A 302 21.94 -6.57 5.60
C TYR A 302 22.00 -7.99 6.17
N ASP A 303 23.20 -8.47 6.49
CA ASP A 303 23.40 -9.84 7.01
C ASP A 303 22.74 -10.02 8.39
N GLU A 304 22.84 -9.02 9.27
CA GLU A 304 22.18 -9.00 10.58
C GLU A 304 20.65 -8.97 10.45
N LEU A 305 20.12 -8.16 9.55
CA LEU A 305 18.68 -8.09 9.27
C LEU A 305 18.14 -9.44 8.78
N MET A 306 18.82 -10.06 7.83
CA MET A 306 18.43 -11.37 7.30
C MET A 306 18.59 -12.48 8.35
N ASP A 307 19.60 -12.37 9.22
CA ASP A 307 19.80 -13.27 10.34
C ASP A 307 18.67 -13.20 11.37
N VAL A 308 18.24 -11.99 11.78
CA VAL A 308 17.07 -11.78 12.66
C VAL A 308 15.82 -12.43 12.08
N ILE A 309 15.53 -12.24 10.80
CA ILE A 309 14.34 -12.83 10.16
C ILE A 309 14.44 -14.36 10.10
N ARG A 310 15.63 -14.88 9.78
CA ARG A 310 15.90 -16.32 9.75
C ARG A 310 15.74 -16.94 11.13
N MET A 311 16.29 -16.30 12.17
CA MET A 311 16.13 -16.70 13.57
C MET A 311 14.65 -16.72 13.93
N ALA A 312 13.93 -15.63 13.68
CA ALA A 312 12.53 -15.50 14.06
C ALA A 312 11.64 -16.54 13.36
N THR A 313 11.86 -16.76 12.07
CA THR A 313 11.14 -17.76 11.30
C THR A 313 11.43 -19.17 11.82
N SER A 314 12.71 -19.49 12.09
CA SER A 314 13.14 -20.82 12.53
C SER A 314 12.62 -21.15 13.93
N LEU A 315 12.72 -20.20 14.86
CA LEU A 315 12.25 -20.38 16.23
C LEU A 315 10.71 -20.48 16.29
N ALA A 316 9.99 -19.63 15.55
CA ALA A 316 8.53 -19.74 15.47
C ALA A 316 8.08 -21.12 14.95
N LYS A 317 8.78 -21.65 13.93
CA LYS A 317 8.53 -23.01 13.39
C LYS A 317 8.91 -24.12 14.35
N ALA A 318 9.97 -23.96 15.14
CA ALA A 318 10.37 -24.93 16.15
C ALA A 318 9.32 -25.01 17.28
N LEU A 319 8.83 -23.86 17.76
CA LEU A 319 7.87 -23.76 18.85
C LEU A 319 6.43 -24.09 18.42
N HIS A 320 6.08 -23.80 17.16
CA HIS A 320 4.79 -24.10 16.55
C HIS A 320 4.92 -24.62 15.10
N PRO A 321 5.20 -25.92 14.89
CA PRO A 321 5.40 -26.49 13.55
C PRO A 321 4.21 -26.34 12.60
N GLY A 322 2.98 -26.28 13.15
CA GLY A 322 1.74 -26.09 12.38
C GLY A 322 1.41 -24.63 12.04
N GLY A 323 2.02 -23.67 12.73
CA GLY A 323 1.78 -22.24 12.52
C GLY A 323 2.47 -21.76 11.25
N LYS A 324 1.82 -20.88 10.48
CA LYS A 324 2.44 -20.22 9.34
C LYS A 324 3.28 -19.04 9.81
N THR A 325 4.36 -18.73 9.09
CA THR A 325 5.20 -17.54 9.32
C THR A 325 5.08 -16.57 8.16
N MET A 326 5.08 -15.28 8.49
CA MET A 326 4.92 -14.16 7.57
C MET A 326 5.89 -13.04 7.94
N VAL A 327 6.37 -12.32 6.92
CA VAL A 327 7.13 -11.08 7.09
C VAL A 327 6.39 -9.97 6.35
N GLU A 328 6.22 -8.83 7.02
CA GLU A 328 5.44 -7.70 6.51
C GLU A 328 6.34 -6.58 5.94
N ILE A 329 5.98 -6.14 4.73
CA ILE A 329 6.59 -5.04 3.99
C ILE A 329 5.68 -3.82 4.09
N SER A 330 6.11 -2.82 4.85
CA SER A 330 5.48 -1.49 4.85
C SER A 330 6.15 -0.55 3.84
N GLU A 331 5.46 0.55 3.54
CA GLU A 331 5.89 1.58 2.60
C GLU A 331 6.34 0.99 1.24
N PRO A 332 5.46 0.24 0.55
CA PRO A 332 5.85 -0.62 -0.57
C PRO A 332 6.30 0.13 -1.84
N TRP A 333 6.20 1.45 -1.85
CA TRP A 333 6.77 2.31 -2.91
C TRP A 333 8.23 2.73 -2.64
N GLY A 334 8.78 2.49 -1.45
CA GLY A 334 10.21 2.65 -1.20
C GLY A 334 10.72 4.10 -1.15
N GLU A 335 9.82 5.06 -0.91
CA GLU A 335 10.13 6.51 -0.90
C GLU A 335 11.25 6.86 0.10
N TYR A 336 11.36 6.10 1.19
CA TYR A 336 12.40 6.23 2.20
C TYR A 336 13.82 5.98 1.68
N TYR A 337 13.98 5.21 0.61
CA TYR A 337 15.30 4.85 0.10
C TYR A 337 16.05 6.08 -0.44
N ALA A 338 15.32 7.07 -0.97
CA ALA A 338 15.91 8.34 -1.43
C ALA A 338 16.58 9.13 -0.28
N GLY A 339 16.03 9.04 0.94
CA GLY A 339 16.55 9.72 2.13
C GLY A 339 17.46 8.87 3.02
N ASN A 340 17.37 7.54 2.93
CA ASN A 340 18.14 6.59 3.73
C ASN A 340 18.69 5.45 2.87
N THR A 341 19.88 5.61 2.29
CA THR A 341 20.49 4.57 1.45
C THR A 341 20.98 3.34 2.22
N ARG A 342 20.88 3.32 3.56
CA ARG A 342 21.12 2.13 4.39
C ARG A 342 19.88 1.24 4.50
N SER A 343 18.73 1.72 4.03
CA SER A 343 17.52 0.92 3.88
C SER A 343 17.60 0.01 2.65
N ILE A 344 16.66 -0.92 2.50
CA ILE A 344 16.57 -1.84 1.38
C ILE A 344 15.28 -1.54 0.62
N PRO A 345 15.32 -1.30 -0.72
CA PRO A 345 14.11 -1.10 -1.51
C PRO A 345 13.11 -2.26 -1.32
N PRO A 346 11.80 -1.99 -1.24
CA PRO A 346 10.82 -2.96 -0.74
C PRO A 346 10.67 -4.18 -1.64
N ILE A 347 10.72 -4.02 -2.96
CA ILE A 347 10.65 -5.15 -3.91
C ILE A 347 11.92 -6.01 -3.84
N LEU A 348 13.10 -5.39 -3.76
CA LEU A 348 14.37 -6.11 -3.59
C LEU A 348 14.42 -6.87 -2.26
N PHE A 349 13.84 -6.29 -1.21
CA PHE A 349 13.68 -6.95 0.07
C PHE A 349 12.75 -8.17 -0.03
N ALA A 350 11.59 -8.02 -0.69
CA ALA A 350 10.66 -9.13 -0.94
C ALA A 350 11.33 -10.28 -1.72
N GLU A 351 12.10 -9.96 -2.76
CA GLU A 351 12.88 -10.92 -3.54
C GLU A 351 13.94 -11.62 -2.70
N SER A 352 14.67 -10.85 -1.87
CA SER A 352 15.66 -11.38 -0.92
C SER A 352 15.03 -12.38 0.04
N LEU A 353 13.85 -12.07 0.59
CA LEU A 353 13.10 -12.97 1.45
C LEU A 353 12.72 -14.27 0.72
N ALA A 354 12.18 -14.16 -0.49
CA ALA A 354 11.79 -15.32 -1.30
C ALA A 354 12.99 -16.22 -1.68
N GLN A 355 14.21 -15.67 -1.75
CA GLN A 355 15.43 -16.38 -2.15
C GLN A 355 16.33 -16.81 -0.96
N SER A 356 16.03 -16.35 0.25
CA SER A 356 16.86 -16.50 1.46
C SER A 356 17.06 -17.93 1.98
N GLY A 357 16.37 -18.92 1.40
CA GLY A 357 16.53 -20.34 1.73
C GLY A 357 15.89 -20.78 3.05
N PHE A 358 15.39 -19.85 3.89
CA PHE A 358 14.54 -20.19 5.02
C PHE A 358 13.06 -20.27 4.61
N LYS A 359 12.29 -21.12 5.27
CA LYS A 359 10.90 -21.38 4.90
C LYS A 359 9.98 -20.29 5.43
N LEU A 360 9.72 -19.28 4.59
CA LEU A 360 8.65 -18.31 4.79
C LEU A 360 7.37 -18.80 4.11
N ASP A 361 6.22 -18.77 4.80
CA ASP A 361 4.96 -19.24 4.19
C ASP A 361 4.19 -18.11 3.48
N LEU A 362 4.36 -16.86 3.91
CA LEU A 362 3.60 -15.70 3.43
C LEU A 362 4.48 -14.44 3.39
N ILE A 363 4.25 -13.57 2.41
CA ILE A 363 4.77 -12.19 2.42
C ILE A 363 3.58 -11.25 2.61
N ALA A 364 3.67 -10.35 3.57
CA ALA A 364 2.65 -9.33 3.81
C ALA A 364 3.03 -7.98 3.20
N VAL A 365 2.03 -7.22 2.78
CA VAL A 365 2.20 -5.81 2.37
C VAL A 365 1.11 -4.94 2.99
N THR A 366 1.47 -3.73 3.43
CA THR A 366 0.51 -2.73 3.93
C THR A 366 0.26 -1.63 2.90
N LEU A 367 -1.00 -1.19 2.80
CA LEU A 367 -1.49 -0.13 1.92
C LEU A 367 -2.22 0.92 2.77
N GLU A 368 -1.44 1.79 3.40
CA GLU A 368 -1.93 2.84 4.30
C GLU A 368 -1.75 4.20 3.61
N LEU A 369 -2.82 4.76 3.06
CA LEU A 369 -2.74 5.95 2.20
C LEU A 369 -3.57 7.13 2.74
N GLY A 370 -3.25 8.33 2.28
CA GLY A 370 -3.94 9.56 2.67
C GLY A 370 -3.41 10.14 3.99
N SER A 371 -2.11 10.01 4.26
CA SER A 371 -1.43 10.71 5.36
C SER A 371 -0.19 11.46 4.86
N GLN A 372 0.21 12.52 5.58
CA GLN A 372 1.45 13.24 5.32
C GLN A 372 2.71 12.43 5.71
N SER A 373 2.54 11.37 6.50
CA SER A 373 3.63 10.47 6.88
C SER A 373 4.28 9.85 5.64
N GLN A 374 5.60 9.67 5.69
CA GLN A 374 6.36 9.03 4.62
C GLN A 374 5.73 7.71 4.15
N GLY A 375 5.76 7.44 2.84
CA GLY A 375 5.20 6.22 2.26
C GLY A 375 3.66 6.14 2.24
N ARG A 376 2.96 7.17 2.72
CA ARG A 376 1.48 7.20 2.83
C ARG A 376 0.78 8.24 1.97
N GLY A 377 1.50 8.86 1.02
CA GLY A 377 0.91 9.79 0.07
C GLY A 377 -0.16 9.11 -0.78
N MET A 378 -1.27 9.79 -1.06
CA MET A 378 -2.39 9.20 -1.78
C MET A 378 -2.03 8.73 -3.21
N ARG A 379 -2.50 7.54 -3.59
CA ARG A 379 -2.28 6.92 -4.90
C ARG A 379 -3.60 6.44 -5.51
N ASP A 380 -3.69 6.42 -6.83
CA ASP A 380 -4.88 5.90 -7.54
C ASP A 380 -4.91 4.36 -7.63
N LEU A 381 -6.06 3.82 -8.04
CA LEU A 381 -6.28 2.38 -8.13
C LEU A 381 -5.37 1.69 -9.16
N MET A 382 -4.99 2.39 -10.23
CA MET A 382 -4.04 1.86 -11.22
C MET A 382 -2.64 1.71 -10.60
N GLN A 383 -2.18 2.69 -9.82
CA GLN A 383 -0.90 2.61 -9.11
C GLN A 383 -0.89 1.48 -8.08
N ILE A 384 -2.00 1.28 -7.35
CA ILE A 384 -2.13 0.17 -6.39
C ILE A 384 -2.11 -1.18 -7.12
N SER A 385 -2.88 -1.33 -8.21
CA SER A 385 -2.87 -2.56 -9.02
C SER A 385 -1.48 -2.88 -9.59
N THR A 386 -0.81 -1.85 -10.10
CA THR A 386 0.56 -1.96 -10.63
C THR A 386 1.56 -2.36 -9.57
N LEU A 387 1.45 -1.81 -8.36
CA LEU A 387 2.29 -2.22 -7.23
C LEU A 387 2.07 -3.71 -6.91
N LEU A 388 0.82 -4.14 -6.81
CA LEU A 388 0.51 -5.53 -6.51
C LEU A 388 1.05 -6.46 -7.60
N ASP A 389 1.00 -6.10 -8.88
CA ASP A 389 1.57 -6.90 -9.97
C ASP A 389 3.07 -7.20 -9.76
N LYS A 390 3.83 -6.27 -9.16
CA LYS A 390 5.26 -6.49 -8.86
C LYS A 390 5.47 -7.65 -7.87
N LEU A 391 4.48 -7.91 -7.01
CA LEU A 391 4.52 -9.00 -6.02
C LEU A 391 4.15 -10.36 -6.62
N MET A 392 3.60 -10.41 -7.83
CA MET A 392 3.24 -11.67 -8.50
C MET A 392 4.46 -12.58 -8.72
N TYR A 393 5.62 -11.99 -8.96
CA TYR A 393 6.87 -12.70 -9.22
C TYR A 393 7.53 -13.26 -7.96
N LEU A 394 6.94 -13.00 -6.79
CA LEU A 394 7.34 -13.64 -5.56
C LEU A 394 6.78 -15.05 -5.57
N ASN A 395 7.65 -16.06 -5.48
CA ASN A 395 7.24 -17.47 -5.35
C ASN A 395 6.65 -17.78 -3.95
N ALA A 396 5.87 -16.85 -3.39
CA ALA A 396 5.25 -16.92 -2.08
C ALA A 396 3.85 -16.27 -2.13
N PRO A 397 2.84 -16.86 -1.48
CA PRO A 397 1.54 -16.23 -1.37
C PRO A 397 1.62 -14.90 -0.61
N VAL A 398 0.78 -13.95 -1.02
CA VAL A 398 0.77 -12.58 -0.50
C VAL A 398 -0.45 -12.34 0.37
N VAL A 399 -0.27 -11.61 1.46
CA VAL A 399 -1.36 -11.06 2.28
C VAL A 399 -1.30 -9.54 2.22
N VAL A 400 -2.41 -8.87 1.93
CA VAL A 400 -2.50 -7.42 2.16
C VAL A 400 -2.90 -7.23 3.63
N SER A 401 -1.91 -7.13 4.52
CA SER A 401 -2.06 -7.21 5.98
C SER A 401 -2.63 -5.95 6.63
N GLY A 402 -2.84 -4.90 5.83
CA GLY A 402 -3.44 -3.66 6.27
C GLY A 402 -3.83 -2.78 5.09
N ILE A 403 -5.11 -2.47 4.96
CA ILE A 403 -5.59 -1.35 4.13
C ILE A 403 -6.17 -0.26 5.03
N ALA A 404 -5.74 0.98 4.80
CA ALA A 404 -6.18 2.13 5.58
C ALA A 404 -6.28 3.39 4.74
N ALA A 405 -7.33 4.16 5.01
CA ALA A 405 -7.48 5.54 4.56
C ALA A 405 -8.18 6.34 5.67
N PRO A 406 -7.91 7.65 5.80
CA PRO A 406 -8.55 8.46 6.83
C PRO A 406 -10.04 8.67 6.52
N SER A 407 -10.84 8.88 7.55
CA SER A 407 -12.27 9.19 7.38
C SER A 407 -12.55 10.70 7.33
N HIS A 408 -11.54 11.53 7.55
CA HIS A 408 -11.61 12.98 7.49
C HIS A 408 -10.30 13.53 6.95
N ARG A 409 -10.31 14.75 6.43
CA ARG A 409 -9.07 15.47 6.17
C ARG A 409 -8.22 15.55 7.46
N PRO A 410 -6.95 15.11 7.46
CA PRO A 410 -6.07 15.28 8.60
C PRO A 410 -6.03 16.74 9.05
N LYS A 411 -6.07 16.99 10.37
CA LYS A 411 -5.84 18.32 10.92
C LYS A 411 -4.33 18.51 11.05
N VAL A 412 -3.75 19.17 10.06
CA VAL A 412 -2.31 19.44 9.96
C VAL A 412 -2.09 20.94 9.81
N GLU A 413 -1.03 21.45 10.42
CA GLU A 413 -0.59 22.83 10.21
C GLU A 413 0.14 22.90 8.85
N GLY A 414 -0.32 23.77 7.95
CA GLY A 414 0.26 23.92 6.60
C GLY A 414 -0.58 23.27 5.47
N PRO A 415 -0.04 23.22 4.24
CA PRO A 415 -0.73 22.61 3.10
C PRO A 415 -0.95 21.10 3.32
N ASP A 416 -2.07 20.59 2.80
CA ASP A 416 -2.47 19.20 2.99
C ASP A 416 -1.70 18.25 2.09
N GLY A 417 -0.45 17.96 2.46
CA GLY A 417 0.42 17.05 1.73
C GLY A 417 -0.05 15.60 1.63
N ALA A 418 -1.10 15.18 2.36
CA ALA A 418 -1.55 13.79 2.39
C ALA A 418 -2.24 13.32 1.10
N GLY A 419 -2.91 14.24 0.41
CA GLY A 419 -3.71 13.95 -0.78
C GLY A 419 -5.05 13.28 -0.49
N TRP A 420 -5.87 13.12 -1.53
CA TRP A 420 -7.18 12.47 -1.48
C TRP A 420 -7.55 11.89 -2.83
N TRP A 421 -8.33 10.81 -2.83
CA TRP A 421 -8.80 10.16 -4.05
C TRP A 421 -10.16 10.69 -4.45
N ARG A 422 -10.32 11.22 -5.67
CA ARG A 422 -11.53 11.83 -6.23
C ARG A 422 -12.06 13.07 -5.50
N GLU A 423 -12.37 12.96 -4.21
CA GLU A 423 -12.91 14.02 -3.36
C GLU A 423 -12.29 13.96 -1.96
N THR A 424 -12.44 15.03 -1.18
CA THR A 424 -11.89 15.09 0.17
C THR A 424 -12.49 14.02 1.08
N TRP A 425 -11.66 13.48 1.98
CA TRP A 425 -12.05 12.39 2.87
C TRP A 425 -13.28 12.70 3.73
N THR A 426 -14.27 11.81 3.65
CA THR A 426 -15.44 11.73 4.51
C THR A 426 -15.62 10.27 4.96
N PRO A 427 -16.37 9.98 6.03
CA PRO A 427 -16.60 8.59 6.45
C PRO A 427 -17.26 7.71 5.38
N ALA A 428 -18.07 8.29 4.49
CA ALA A 428 -18.66 7.57 3.37
C ALA A 428 -17.64 7.31 2.26
N HIS A 429 -16.78 8.29 1.99
CA HIS A 429 -15.74 8.17 0.96
C HIS A 429 -14.65 7.17 1.37
N GLN A 430 -14.27 7.13 2.66
CA GLN A 430 -13.41 6.10 3.23
C GLN A 430 -13.90 4.68 2.91
N GLY A 431 -15.19 4.41 3.15
CA GLY A 431 -15.78 3.10 2.87
C GLY A 431 -15.71 2.71 1.40
N ARG A 432 -15.98 3.65 0.48
CA ARG A 432 -15.87 3.42 -0.97
C ARG A 432 -14.44 3.10 -1.40
N TRP A 433 -13.46 3.80 -0.85
CA TRP A 433 -12.06 3.53 -1.18
C TRP A 433 -11.62 2.17 -0.66
N LEU A 434 -11.92 1.85 0.60
CA LEU A 434 -11.59 0.56 1.22
C LEU A 434 -12.19 -0.61 0.45
N SER A 435 -13.46 -0.51 0.03
CA SER A 435 -14.11 -1.60 -0.73
C SER A 435 -13.47 -1.80 -2.10
N LYS A 436 -13.15 -0.72 -2.82
CA LYS A 436 -12.44 -0.83 -4.11
C LYS A 436 -11.05 -1.44 -3.97
N VAL A 437 -10.27 -1.02 -2.98
CA VAL A 437 -8.91 -1.54 -2.78
C VAL A 437 -8.94 -2.99 -2.30
N ALA A 438 -9.88 -3.36 -1.42
CA ALA A 438 -10.05 -4.74 -0.99
C ALA A 438 -10.40 -5.67 -2.17
N SER A 439 -11.40 -5.30 -2.99
CA SER A 439 -11.78 -6.09 -4.16
C SER A 439 -10.65 -6.18 -5.19
N LEU A 440 -9.95 -5.06 -5.43
CA LEU A 440 -8.81 -5.02 -6.34
C LEU A 440 -7.67 -5.92 -5.87
N ALA A 441 -7.34 -5.91 -4.58
CA ALA A 441 -6.32 -6.80 -4.01
C ALA A 441 -6.75 -8.28 -4.08
N LEU A 442 -7.98 -8.61 -3.70
CA LEU A 442 -8.51 -9.97 -3.73
C LEU A 442 -8.64 -10.55 -5.14
N SER A 443 -8.77 -9.69 -6.16
CA SER A 443 -8.77 -10.12 -7.56
C SER A 443 -7.46 -10.79 -8.00
N LYS A 444 -6.34 -10.45 -7.35
CA LYS A 444 -5.01 -10.97 -7.71
C LYS A 444 -4.87 -12.43 -7.23
N PRO A 445 -4.56 -13.41 -8.11
CA PRO A 445 -4.64 -14.83 -7.78
C PRO A 445 -3.68 -15.27 -6.66
N TYR A 446 -2.54 -14.61 -6.51
CA TYR A 446 -1.52 -14.88 -5.48
C TYR A 446 -1.81 -14.17 -4.14
N VAL A 447 -2.83 -13.30 -4.07
CA VAL A 447 -3.27 -12.69 -2.81
C VAL A 447 -4.24 -13.64 -2.12
N GLU A 448 -3.90 -14.04 -0.89
CA GLU A 448 -4.66 -14.99 -0.06
C GLU A 448 -5.71 -14.30 0.80
N SER A 449 -5.43 -13.08 1.26
CA SER A 449 -6.38 -12.32 2.06
C SER A 449 -6.03 -10.83 2.11
N VAL A 450 -7.04 -10.04 2.52
CA VAL A 450 -6.93 -8.61 2.81
C VAL A 450 -7.38 -8.37 4.25
N CYS A 451 -6.66 -7.53 4.97
CA CYS A 451 -7.03 -7.10 6.32
C CYS A 451 -7.28 -5.60 6.37
N ILE A 452 -8.38 -5.19 6.99
CA ILE A 452 -8.59 -3.77 7.35
C ILE A 452 -7.69 -3.41 8.52
N GLN A 453 -7.00 -2.27 8.42
CA GLN A 453 -5.92 -1.93 9.33
C GLN A 453 -6.37 -1.69 10.77
N GLU A 454 -7.59 -1.21 11.02
CA GLU A 454 -8.12 -1.06 12.39
C GLU A 454 -9.65 -1.13 12.44
N LEU A 455 -10.19 -1.86 13.42
CA LEU A 455 -11.63 -1.90 13.68
C LEU A 455 -12.14 -0.58 14.28
N PHE A 456 -11.36 0.07 15.15
CA PHE A 456 -11.80 1.26 15.89
C PHE A 456 -10.69 2.30 16.00
N ASP A 457 -11.05 3.58 16.04
CA ASP A 457 -10.08 4.66 16.28
C ASP A 457 -9.62 4.65 17.75
N HIS A 458 -8.31 4.76 17.96
CA HIS A 458 -7.68 4.90 19.28
C HIS A 458 -6.54 5.93 19.27
N ALA A 459 -6.01 6.27 20.44
CA ALA A 459 -5.01 7.34 20.57
C ALA A 459 -3.66 7.01 19.89
N THR A 460 -3.30 5.74 19.84
CA THR A 460 -2.02 5.24 19.29
C THR A 460 -2.15 4.71 17.86
N ILE A 461 -3.23 5.03 17.16
CA ILE A 461 -3.46 4.58 15.79
C ILE A 461 -2.46 5.24 14.84
N ASP A 462 -1.82 4.45 13.98
CA ASP A 462 -0.75 4.99 13.13
C ASP A 462 -1.30 5.92 12.03
N LEU A 463 -2.50 5.64 11.51
CA LEU A 463 -3.22 6.50 10.58
C LEU A 463 -4.49 7.04 11.26
N PRO A 464 -4.48 8.30 11.75
CA PRO A 464 -5.61 8.88 12.45
C PRO A 464 -6.93 8.81 11.69
N SER A 465 -8.02 8.50 12.40
CA SER A 465 -9.37 8.38 11.86
C SER A 465 -9.58 7.26 10.82
N SER A 466 -8.65 6.31 10.71
CA SER A 466 -8.76 5.19 9.75
C SER A 466 -9.61 4.01 10.21
N GLY A 467 -9.97 3.93 11.49
CA GLY A 467 -10.76 2.82 12.01
C GLY A 467 -12.18 2.76 11.42
N LEU A 468 -12.82 1.60 11.44
CA LEU A 468 -14.21 1.42 10.99
C LEU A 468 -15.25 1.99 11.98
N ILE A 469 -14.84 2.16 13.23
CA ILE A 469 -15.64 2.70 14.33
C ILE A 469 -14.88 3.89 14.93
N THR A 470 -15.60 4.96 15.28
CA THR A 470 -14.96 6.11 15.94
C THR A 470 -14.52 5.77 17.36
N SER A 471 -13.65 6.59 17.95
CA SER A 471 -13.20 6.45 19.34
C SER A 471 -14.33 6.53 20.37
N ASN A 472 -15.46 7.15 19.98
CA ASN A 472 -16.68 7.22 20.78
C ASN A 472 -17.66 6.06 20.53
N GLY A 473 -17.25 5.03 19.78
CA GLY A 473 -18.05 3.83 19.53
C GLY A 473 -19.12 3.96 18.43
N ARG A 474 -19.06 5.01 17.59
CA ARG A 474 -20.00 5.17 16.47
C ARG A 474 -19.47 4.47 15.22
N ALA A 475 -20.24 3.53 14.67
CA ALA A 475 -19.91 2.90 13.39
C ALA A 475 -19.85 3.94 12.27
N LYS A 476 -18.82 3.85 11.42
CA LYS A 476 -18.69 4.64 10.19
C LYS A 476 -19.32 3.86 9.03
N PRO A 477 -19.72 4.53 7.92
CA PRO A 477 -20.21 3.85 6.72
C PRO A 477 -19.25 2.78 6.18
N ALA A 478 -17.93 2.97 6.39
CA ALA A 478 -16.92 1.99 6.05
C ALA A 478 -17.18 0.60 6.65
N LEU A 479 -17.72 0.51 7.87
CA LEU A 479 -18.05 -0.78 8.47
C LEU A 479 -19.11 -1.53 7.65
N THR A 480 -20.18 -0.82 7.24
CA THR A 480 -21.24 -1.39 6.41
C THR A 480 -20.72 -1.81 5.04
N GLU A 481 -19.83 -1.02 4.43
CA GLU A 481 -19.19 -1.38 3.16
C GLU A 481 -18.36 -2.66 3.29
N MET A 482 -17.66 -2.88 4.41
CA MET A 482 -16.92 -4.14 4.63
C MET A 482 -17.85 -5.34 4.79
N GLY A 483 -18.98 -5.18 5.48
CA GLY A 483 -20.01 -6.22 5.54
C GLY A 483 -20.60 -6.55 4.15
N HIS A 484 -20.73 -5.55 3.27
CA HIS A 484 -21.13 -5.81 1.87
C HIS A 484 -20.06 -6.57 1.10
N VAL A 485 -18.78 -6.21 1.23
CA VAL A 485 -17.66 -6.94 0.60
C VAL A 485 -17.63 -8.38 1.09
N HIS A 486 -17.74 -8.61 2.40
CA HIS A 486 -17.81 -9.95 2.99
C HIS A 486 -18.96 -10.78 2.42
N SER A 487 -20.18 -10.23 2.41
CA SER A 487 -21.35 -10.90 1.86
C SER A 487 -21.22 -11.20 0.35
N GLN A 488 -20.57 -10.32 -0.43
CA GLN A 488 -20.27 -10.57 -1.84
C GLN A 488 -19.31 -11.75 -2.02
N LEU A 489 -18.27 -11.83 -1.18
CA LEU A 489 -17.30 -12.94 -1.20
C LEU A 489 -17.98 -14.28 -0.87
N GLU A 490 -18.87 -14.31 0.13
CA GLU A 490 -19.63 -15.53 0.48
C GLU A 490 -20.61 -15.95 -0.61
N SER A 491 -21.37 -14.99 -1.17
CA SER A 491 -22.46 -15.26 -2.11
C SER A 491 -22.02 -15.38 -3.57
N GLY A 492 -20.80 -14.95 -3.91
CA GLY A 492 -20.33 -14.90 -5.30
C GLY A 492 -20.96 -13.82 -6.14
N THR A 493 -21.65 -12.85 -5.52
CA THR A 493 -22.38 -11.81 -6.24
C THR A 493 -21.47 -10.64 -6.60
N PHE A 494 -20.42 -10.94 -7.37
CA PHE A 494 -19.59 -9.89 -7.97
C PHE A 494 -20.38 -9.27 -9.10
N ARG A 495 -20.71 -7.98 -8.94
CA ARG A 495 -21.27 -7.20 -10.04
C ARG A 495 -20.14 -6.97 -11.04
N CYS A 496 -20.01 -7.79 -12.08
CA CYS A 496 -19.42 -7.29 -13.33
C CYS A 496 -20.18 -6.01 -13.67
N SER A 497 -19.47 -4.91 -13.85
CA SER A 497 -20.05 -3.61 -14.16
C SER A 497 -20.94 -3.71 -15.41
N SER A 498 -22.26 -3.70 -15.20
CA SER A 498 -23.31 -3.76 -16.22
C SER A 498 -23.38 -5.04 -17.11
N PRO A 499 -24.59 -5.43 -17.57
CA PRO A 499 -24.75 -6.50 -18.57
C PRO A 499 -24.06 -6.25 -19.92
N GLU A 500 -23.69 -5.01 -20.23
CA GLU A 500 -23.04 -4.63 -21.50
C GLU A 500 -21.53 -4.93 -21.49
N GLU A 501 -20.87 -4.92 -20.32
CA GLU A 501 -19.44 -5.32 -20.20
C GLU A 501 -19.26 -6.84 -20.11
N ARG A 502 -20.32 -7.60 -19.80
CA ARG A 502 -20.31 -9.07 -19.88
C ARG A 502 -19.96 -9.61 -21.27
N ILE A 503 -20.18 -8.80 -22.31
CA ILE A 503 -19.90 -9.17 -23.70
C ILE A 503 -18.38 -9.22 -23.98
N TRP A 504 -17.56 -8.53 -23.19
CA TRP A 504 -16.11 -8.40 -23.44
C TRP A 504 -15.22 -9.13 -22.44
N VAL A 505 -15.74 -9.55 -21.29
CA VAL A 505 -14.91 -9.93 -20.13
C VAL A 505 -14.82 -11.45 -19.91
N ILE A 506 -15.72 -12.27 -20.47
CA ILE A 506 -15.83 -13.69 -20.06
C ILE A 506 -15.40 -14.70 -21.14
N GLU A 507 -15.42 -14.34 -22.44
CA GLU A 507 -15.14 -15.33 -23.50
C GLU A 507 -13.74 -15.24 -24.14
N ASP A 508 -13.01 -14.12 -24.01
CA ASP A 508 -11.77 -13.87 -24.79
C ASP A 508 -10.50 -13.59 -23.96
N LEU A 509 -10.48 -13.77 -22.64
CA LEU A 509 -9.21 -13.68 -21.89
C LEU A 509 -8.34 -14.93 -22.14
N PRO A 510 -7.06 -14.80 -22.52
CA PRO A 510 -6.18 -15.93 -22.79
C PRO A 510 -6.16 -16.97 -21.65
N SER A 511 -6.20 -18.25 -22.00
CA SER A 511 -6.16 -19.37 -21.05
C SER A 511 -4.86 -19.39 -20.25
N ASP A 512 -4.98 -19.53 -18.92
CA ASP A 512 -4.07 -19.83 -17.77
C ASP A 512 -2.53 -19.68 -17.86
N SER A 513 -1.90 -19.55 -19.02
CA SER A 513 -0.44 -19.55 -19.17
C SER A 513 0.27 -18.27 -18.70
N ALA A 514 -0.45 -17.16 -18.51
CA ALA A 514 0.14 -15.89 -18.07
C ALA A 514 0.23 -15.74 -16.54
N TYR A 515 -0.51 -16.56 -15.77
CA TYR A 515 -0.60 -16.49 -14.31
C TYR A 515 -0.21 -17.81 -13.60
N THR A 516 0.39 -18.75 -14.33
CA THR A 516 0.94 -20.02 -13.79
C THR A 516 2.47 -20.13 -13.94
N MET A 517 3.19 -19.04 -13.68
CA MET A 517 4.63 -19.12 -13.38
C MET A 517 4.89 -18.85 -11.91
#